data_AF-A0A7V0NUU9-F1
#
_entry.id   AF-A0A7V0NUU9-F1
#
_cell.length_a   1.000
_cell.length_b   1.000
_cell.length_c   1.000
_cell.angle_alpha   90.00
_cell.angle_beta   90.00
_cell.angle_gamma   90.00
#
_symmetry.space_group_name_H-M   'P 1'
#
loop_
_entity.id
_entity.type
_entity.pdbx_description
1 polymer ?
#
loop_
_entity_poly.entity_id
_entity_poly.type
_entity_poly.pdbx_seq_one_letter_code
_entity_poly.pdbx_strand_id
1 'polypeptide(L)'
;ASAVAGVRTVTIFHGGSLRTSYSYLDSITVATGDRLLAGDALGKSGTDHGVGALHVSSRVGARYVDPALVLSCSRENLRLMPVYR
;
A
#
# COMPACT_ATOMS: atom_id res chain seq x y z
N ALA A 1 -6.53 8.41 6.39
CA ALA A 1 -6.90 7.92 5.05
C ALA A 1 -7.25 9.10 4.15
N SER A 2 -6.89 9.06 2.86
CA SER A 2 -7.32 10.06 1.88
C SER A 2 -7.84 9.36 0.63
N ALA A 3 -8.87 9.94 0.00
CA ALA A 3 -9.39 9.49 -1.28
C ALA A 3 -8.77 10.36 -2.37
N VAL A 4 -7.97 9.76 -3.25
CA VAL A 4 -7.48 10.44 -4.46
C VAL A 4 -8.37 9.97 -5.60
N ALA A 5 -9.17 10.86 -6.20
CA ALA A 5 -10.14 10.53 -7.26
C ALA A 5 -11.16 9.42 -6.92
N GLY A 6 -11.56 9.28 -5.64
CA GLY A 6 -12.46 8.21 -5.18
C GLY A 6 -11.76 6.87 -4.91
N VAL A 7 -10.45 6.77 -5.18
CA VAL A 7 -9.64 5.58 -4.89
C VAL A 7 -9.16 5.62 -3.45
N ARG A 8 -9.52 4.60 -2.65
CA ARG A 8 -9.02 4.45 -1.28
C ARG A 8 -7.54 4.12 -1.31
N THR A 9 -6.75 4.97 -0.65
CA THR A 9 -5.29 4.86 -0.61
C THR A 9 -4.77 5.03 0.81
N VAL A 10 -3.85 4.17 1.21
CA VAL A 10 -3.05 4.31 2.43
C VAL A 10 -1.62 4.66 2.03
N THR A 11 -1.02 5.66 2.68
CA THR A 11 0.40 6.00 2.51
C THR A 11 1.10 5.84 3.84
N ILE A 12 2.16 5.04 3.85
CA ILE A 12 2.99 4.78 5.01
C ILE A 12 4.28 5.58 4.89
N PHE A 13 4.64 6.26 5.97
CA PHE A 13 5.94 6.90 6.13
C PHE A 13 6.85 5.99 6.94
N HIS A 14 8.01 5.64 6.38
CA HIS A 14 8.93 4.65 6.97
C HIS A 14 10.09 5.30 7.74
N GLY A 15 10.00 6.60 8.01
CA GLY A 15 11.13 7.40 8.49
C GLY A 15 11.95 8.01 7.35
N GLY A 16 12.77 9.01 7.68
CA GLY A 16 13.59 9.74 6.70
C GLY A 16 12.74 10.41 5.62
N SER A 17 12.96 10.03 4.36
CA SER A 17 12.23 10.56 3.20
C SER A 17 11.42 9.49 2.45
N LEU A 18 11.36 8.26 2.96
CA LEU A 18 10.73 7.12 2.29
C LEU A 18 9.24 7.04 2.59
N ARG A 19 8.44 6.90 1.54
CA ARG A 19 7.00 6.65 1.60
C ARG A 19 6.61 5.52 0.65
N THR A 20 5.70 4.65 1.09
CA THR A 20 5.00 3.72 0.19
C THR A 20 3.50 4.01 0.22
N SER A 21 2.84 3.85 -0.92
CA SER A 21 1.39 4.04 -1.05
C SER A 21 0.75 2.79 -1.64
N TYR A 22 -0.40 2.43 -1.08
CA TYR A 22 -1.19 1.25 -1.41
C TYR A 22 -2.59 1.73 -1.83
N SER A 23 -2.91 1.58 -3.11
CA SER A 23 -4.12 2.11 -3.75
C SER A 23 -5.02 1.00 -4.30
N TYR A 24 -6.24 1.39 -4.70
CA TYR A 24 -7.34 0.48 -5.09
C TYR A 24 -7.81 -0.42 -3.96
N LEU A 25 -7.76 0.08 -2.72
CA LEU A 25 -8.27 -0.66 -1.57
C LEU A 25 -9.80 -0.68 -1.57
N ASP A 26 -10.39 -1.83 -1.28
CA ASP A 26 -11.82 -1.95 -1.03
C ASP A 26 -12.17 -1.39 0.35
N SER A 27 -11.33 -1.66 1.35
CA SER A 27 -11.47 -1.15 2.71
C SER A 27 -10.14 -0.73 3.32
N ILE A 28 -10.20 0.16 4.31
CA ILE A 28 -9.05 0.62 5.10
C ILE A 28 -9.34 0.34 6.57
N THR A 29 -8.37 -0.24 7.29
CA THR A 29 -8.48 -0.57 8.72
C THR A 29 -7.63 0.33 9.62
N VAL A 30 -6.87 1.25 9.03
CA VAL A 30 -5.95 2.16 9.73
C VAL A 30 -6.37 3.62 9.60
N ALA A 31 -5.99 4.43 10.57
CA ALA A 31 -6.19 5.87 10.59
C ALA A 31 -4.88 6.63 10.30
N THR A 32 -5.02 7.91 9.93
CA THR A 32 -3.85 8.78 9.81
C THR A 32 -3.24 8.99 11.20
N GLY A 33 -1.94 8.76 11.33
CA GLY A 33 -1.20 8.94 12.59
C GLY A 33 -0.92 7.63 13.33
N ASP A 34 -1.53 6.52 12.91
CA ASP A 34 -1.23 5.20 13.47
C ASP A 34 0.24 4.82 13.27
N ARG A 35 0.82 4.22 14.30
CA ARG A 35 2.13 3.56 14.22
C ARG A 35 1.89 2.09 13.96
N LEU A 36 2.51 1.57 12.90
CA LEU A 36 2.34 0.22 12.42
C LEU A 36 3.66 -0.53 12.46
N LEU A 37 3.57 -1.85 12.63
CA LEU A 37 4.66 -2.79 12.48
C LEU A 37 4.55 -3.52 11.13
N ALA A 38 5.67 -4.09 10.68
CA ALA A 38 5.66 -4.94 9.49
C ALA A 38 4.74 -6.15 9.74
N GLY A 39 3.79 -6.38 8.82
CA GLY A 39 2.78 -7.42 8.93
C GLY A 39 1.40 -6.92 9.35
N ASP A 40 1.28 -5.69 9.87
CA ASP A 40 -0.01 -5.11 10.22
C ASP A 40 -0.90 -4.92 8.98
N ALA A 41 -2.18 -5.24 9.13
CA ALA A 41 -3.15 -5.11 8.06
C ALA A 41 -3.54 -3.65 7.82
N LEU A 42 -3.34 -3.17 6.59
CA LEU A 42 -3.77 -1.82 6.16
C LEU A 42 -5.24 -1.78 5.70
N GLY A 43 -5.76 -2.92 5.27
CA GLY A 43 -7.06 -3.04 4.63
C GLY A 43 -7.15 -4.23 3.69
N LYS A 44 -8.14 -4.21 2.80
CA LYS A 44 -8.35 -5.25 1.77
C LYS A 44 -8.07 -4.67 0.38
N SER A 45 -7.35 -5.41 -0.45
CA SER A 45 -7.23 -5.11 -1.89
C SER A 45 -8.61 -5.14 -2.53
N GLY A 46 -8.86 -4.20 -3.44
CA GLY A 46 -10.10 -4.09 -4.18
C GLY A 46 -9.94 -4.48 -5.64
N THR A 47 -10.58 -3.71 -6.50
CA THR A 47 -10.69 -3.98 -7.94
C THR A 47 -10.31 -2.73 -8.72
N ASP A 48 -9.58 -2.92 -9.82
CA ASP A 48 -9.31 -1.90 -10.83
C ASP A 48 -9.65 -2.47 -12.21
N HIS A 49 -10.39 -1.72 -13.03
CA HIS A 49 -10.89 -2.17 -14.34
C HIS A 49 -11.54 -3.58 -14.35
N GLY A 50 -12.26 -3.94 -13.28
CA GLY A 50 -12.95 -5.23 -13.15
C GLY A 50 -12.07 -6.42 -12.73
N VAL A 51 -10.79 -6.18 -12.44
CA VAL A 51 -9.83 -7.20 -12.00
C VAL A 51 -9.37 -6.92 -10.57
N GLY A 52 -9.23 -7.96 -9.74
CA GLY A 52 -8.68 -7.81 -8.39
C GLY A 52 -7.29 -7.19 -8.44
N ALA A 53 -7.10 -6.08 -7.72
CA ALA A 53 -5.93 -5.22 -7.87
C ALA A 53 -5.46 -4.64 -6.54
N LEU A 54 -4.13 -4.47 -6.46
CA LEU A 54 -3.45 -3.63 -5.50
C LEU A 54 -2.36 -2.87 -6.24
N HIS A 55 -2.38 -1.55 -6.17
CA HIS A 55 -1.30 -0.74 -6.71
C HIS A 55 -0.38 -0.31 -5.59
N VAL A 56 0.91 -0.60 -5.77
CA VAL A 56 1.96 -0.18 -4.84
C VAL A 56 2.85 0.83 -5.56
N SER A 57 3.05 1.98 -4.93
CA SER A 57 4.04 2.97 -5.37
C SER A 57 4.98 3.33 -4.22
N SER A 58 6.17 3.81 -4.56
CA SER A 58 7.14 4.25 -3.58
C SER A 58 7.76 5.58 -3.97
N ARG A 59 8.05 6.42 -2.97
CA ARG A 59 8.66 7.73 -3.15
C ARG A 59 9.80 7.96 -2.15
N VAL A 60 10.87 8.57 -2.63
CA VAL A 60 11.95 9.11 -1.79
C VAL A 60 11.96 10.63 -1.97
N GLY A 61 11.56 11.35 -0.91
CA GLY A 61 11.28 12.77 -0.98
C GLY A 61 10.13 13.04 -1.97
N ALA A 62 10.43 13.79 -3.04
CA ALA A 62 9.46 14.11 -4.09
C ALA A 62 9.50 13.16 -5.31
N ARG A 63 10.47 12.24 -5.37
CA ARG A 63 10.68 11.39 -6.55
C ARG A 63 10.04 10.03 -6.37
N TYR A 64 9.30 9.58 -7.38
CA TYR A 64 8.90 8.18 -7.47
C TYR A 64 10.10 7.30 -7.79
N VAL A 65 10.18 6.16 -7.11
CA VAL A 65 11.19 5.13 -7.35
C VAL A 65 10.50 3.77 -7.50
N ASP A 66 11.20 2.82 -8.11
CA ASP A 66 10.68 1.47 -8.31
C ASP A 66 10.37 0.80 -6.95
N PRO A 67 9.10 0.43 -6.68
CA PRO A 67 8.71 -0.22 -5.44
C PRO A 67 9.43 -1.55 -5.19
N ALA A 68 9.83 -2.28 -6.24
CA ALA A 68 10.52 -3.56 -6.11
C ALA A 68 11.88 -3.39 -5.40
N LEU A 69 12.56 -2.26 -5.62
CA LEU A 69 13.81 -1.94 -4.94
C LEU A 69 13.61 -1.67 -3.45
N VAL A 70 12.52 -0.98 -3.09
CA VAL A 70 12.21 -0.63 -1.70
C VAL A 70 11.76 -1.86 -0.91
N LEU A 71 10.90 -2.68 -1.50
CA LEU A 71 10.39 -3.90 -0.88
C LEU A 71 11.43 -5.02 -0.85
N SER A 72 12.57 -4.84 -1.54
CA SER A 72 13.58 -5.90 -1.76
C SER A 72 12.92 -7.21 -2.23
N CYS A 73 11.85 -7.11 -3.04
CA CYS A 73 11.02 -8.24 -3.41
C CYS A 73 11.10 -8.53 -4.91
N SER A 74 11.20 -9.80 -5.27
CA SER A 74 10.83 -10.26 -6.61
C SER A 74 9.33 -10.57 -6.66
N ARG A 75 8.77 -10.68 -7.87
CA ARG A 75 7.37 -11.11 -8.06
C ARG A 75 7.05 -12.43 -7.35
N GLU A 76 8.05 -13.28 -7.13
CA GLU A 76 7.88 -14.62 -6.53
C GLU A 76 7.62 -14.54 -5.01
N ASN A 77 8.05 -13.45 -4.36
CA ASN A 77 7.95 -13.27 -2.92
C ASN A 77 6.89 -12.24 -2.52
N LEU A 78 6.21 -11.62 -3.49
CA LEU A 78 5.07 -10.73 -3.25
C LEU A 78 3.80 -11.55 -3.07
N ARG A 79 3.16 -11.45 -1.90
CA ARG A 79 1.93 -12.19 -1.60
C ARG A 79 0.89 -11.29 -0.94
N LEU A 80 -0.33 -11.34 -1.45
CA LEU A 80 -1.49 -10.87 -0.70
C LEU A 80 -1.85 -11.92 0.34
N MET A 81 -2.06 -11.48 1.58
CA MET A 81 -2.51 -12.39 2.63
C MET A 81 -4.00 -12.67 2.45
N PRO A 82 -4.42 -13.94 2.42
CA PRO A 82 -5.83 -14.29 2.41
C PRO A 82 -6.50 -13.71 3.67
N VAL A 83 -7.66 -13.10 3.47
CA VAL A 83 -8.47 -12.60 4.58
C VAL A 83 -9.22 -13.78 5.17
N TYR A 84 -8.70 -14.38 6.24
CA TYR A 84 -9.46 -15.33 7.04
C TYR A 84 -10.49 -14.57 7.89
N ARG A 85 -11.72 -15.10 7.95
CA ARG A 85 -12.79 -14.59 8.83
C ARG A 85 -12.63 -15.16 10.23
#